data_AF-A0A1A3HPF3-F1
#
_entry.id   AF-A0A1A3HPF3-F1
#
_cell.length_a   1.000
_cell.length_b   1.000
_cell.length_c   1.000
_cell.angle_alpha   90.00
_cell.angle_beta   90.00
_cell.angle_gamma   90.00
#
_symmetry.space_group_name_H-M   'P 1'
#
loop_
_entity.id
_entity.type
_entity.pdbx_description
1 polymer ?
#
loop_
_entity_poly.entity_id
_entity_poly.type
_entity_poly.pdbx_seq_one_letter_code
_entity_poly.pdbx_strand_id
1 'polypeptide(L)'
;MLAMGIVGCTSVTEGTATPDTNVAPAYRSSVSASVSASSATSSVRESQRQQSVTTRAIHTSCDTMATTSKDAIDKVNAFVGAFNAGRNTGPTEGPAIAALNDSAQQVEGSYSAALSPQMRDALNAYVDAARAVANAIATHAPTAEFNRRVDALNDAKTKALNLCRASY
;
A
#
# COMPACT_ATOMS: atom_id res chain seq x y z
N MET A 1 -55.48 -21.94 28.35
CA MET A 1 -54.01 -21.84 28.32
C MET A 1 -53.58 -20.55 29.00
N LEU A 2 -52.46 -20.61 29.70
CA LEU A 2 -51.96 -19.62 30.65
C LEU A 2 -51.68 -18.23 30.05
N ALA A 3 -51.71 -17.26 30.97
CA ALA A 3 -51.49 -15.83 30.89
C ALA A 3 -50.17 -15.35 30.25
N MET A 4 -50.18 -14.10 29.77
CA MET A 4 -49.27 -13.05 30.26
C MET A 4 -49.79 -11.66 29.83
N GLY A 5 -50.03 -10.80 30.83
CA GLY A 5 -50.33 -9.40 30.62
C GLY A 5 -49.06 -8.56 30.59
N ILE A 6 -49.10 -7.48 29.81
CA ILE A 6 -48.32 -6.27 30.09
C ILE A 6 -49.35 -5.17 30.34
N VAL A 7 -49.51 -4.82 31.61
CA VAL A 7 -50.08 -3.54 32.05
C VAL A 7 -48.91 -2.59 32.24
N GLY A 8 -48.94 -1.40 31.64
CA GLY A 8 -47.86 -0.41 31.85
C GLY A 8 -47.98 0.89 31.07
N CYS A 9 -49.04 1.65 31.35
CA CYS A 9 -49.14 3.11 31.36
C CYS A 9 -48.66 3.92 30.13
N THR A 10 -49.52 4.06 29.11
CA THR A 10 -49.63 5.34 28.39
C THR A 10 -50.98 5.95 28.73
N SER A 11 -51.04 6.73 29.82
CA SER A 11 -52.12 7.71 29.93
C SER A 11 -51.91 8.72 28.81
N VAL A 12 -52.70 8.63 27.74
CA VAL A 12 -52.82 9.73 26.79
C VAL A 12 -53.61 10.80 27.53
N THR A 13 -52.90 11.63 28.27
CA THR A 13 -53.44 12.91 28.71
C THR A 13 -53.61 13.74 27.43
N GLU A 14 -54.84 14.17 27.15
CA GLU A 14 -55.11 15.20 26.16
C GLU A 14 -54.45 16.51 26.63
N GLY A 15 -53.16 16.63 26.37
CA GLY A 15 -52.38 17.83 26.55
C GLY A 15 -51.79 18.21 25.20
N THR A 16 -52.18 19.36 24.66
CA THR A 16 -51.42 20.00 23.59
C THR A 16 -49.99 20.18 24.08
N ALA A 17 -49.04 19.43 23.51
CA ALA A 17 -47.62 19.58 23.81
C ALA A 17 -47.13 20.95 23.29
N THR A 18 -47.38 22.01 24.05
CA THR A 18 -46.77 23.32 23.80
C THR A 18 -45.29 23.23 24.21
N PRO A 19 -44.34 23.52 23.29
CA PRO A 19 -42.93 23.56 23.63
C PRO A 19 -42.70 24.55 24.77
N ASP A 20 -42.00 24.14 25.82
CA ASP A 20 -41.57 25.07 26.86
C ASP A 20 -40.51 26.01 26.24
N THR A 21 -40.93 27.25 25.97
CA THR A 21 -40.09 28.26 25.32
C THR A 21 -38.90 28.67 26.18
N ASN A 22 -38.91 28.39 27.49
CA ASN A 22 -37.80 28.70 28.40
C ASN A 22 -36.61 27.76 28.21
N VAL A 23 -36.84 26.50 27.79
CA VAL A 23 -35.78 25.50 27.57
C VAL A 23 -35.35 25.40 26.11
N ALA A 24 -36.11 25.98 25.17
CA ALA A 24 -35.78 25.96 23.74
C ALA A 24 -34.39 26.55 23.39
N PRO A 25 -33.92 27.67 24.00
CA PRO A 25 -32.58 28.19 23.75
C PRO A 25 -31.47 27.25 24.27
N ALA A 26 -31.67 26.66 25.46
CA ALA A 26 -30.73 25.72 26.05
C ALA A 26 -30.61 24.43 25.22
N TYR A 27 -31.73 23.91 24.70
CA TYR A 27 -31.75 22.77 23.79
C TYR A 27 -31.07 23.06 22.45
N ARG A 28 -31.33 24.22 21.83
CA ARG A 28 -30.63 24.60 20.59
C ARG A 28 -29.13 24.73 20.81
N SER A 29 -28.72 25.30 21.94
CA SER A 29 -27.32 25.41 22.33
C SER A 29 -26.68 24.03 22.49
N SER A 30 -27.30 23.11 23.24
CA SER A 30 -26.78 21.76 23.45
C SER A 30 -26.70 20.94 22.17
N VAL A 31 -27.69 21.04 21.28
CA VAL A 31 -27.66 20.41 19.95
C VAL A 31 -26.55 21.01 19.09
N SER A 32 -26.41 22.33 19.04
CA SER A 32 -25.34 22.98 18.27
C SER A 32 -23.93 22.62 18.77
N ALA A 33 -23.75 22.52 20.09
CA ALA A 33 -22.52 22.08 20.73
C ALA A 33 -22.23 20.60 20.43
N SER A 34 -23.26 19.75 20.46
CA SER A 34 -23.16 18.33 20.11
C SER A 34 -22.78 18.15 18.63
N VAL A 35 -23.42 18.86 17.70
CA VAL A 35 -23.10 18.83 16.27
C VAL A 35 -21.67 19.33 16.03
N SER A 36 -21.26 20.41 16.69
CA SER A 36 -19.89 20.93 16.59
C SER A 36 -18.87 19.91 17.10
N ALA A 37 -19.10 19.31 18.27
CA ALA A 37 -18.26 18.26 18.83
C ALA A 37 -18.22 17.01 17.95
N SER A 38 -19.37 16.58 17.40
CA SER A 38 -19.46 15.46 16.46
C SER A 38 -18.72 15.76 15.16
N SER A 39 -18.81 16.98 14.64
CA SER A 39 -18.10 17.39 13.42
C SER A 39 -16.59 17.39 13.63
N ALA A 40 -16.10 17.95 14.74
CA ALA A 40 -14.68 17.95 15.10
C ALA A 40 -14.15 16.52 15.36
N THR A 41 -14.94 15.69 16.04
CA THR A 41 -14.57 14.28 16.27
C THR A 41 -14.58 13.50 14.96
N SER A 42 -15.54 13.76 14.07
CA SER A 42 -15.63 13.14 12.75
C SER A 42 -14.46 13.55 11.86
N SER A 43 -14.08 14.83 11.84
CA SER A 43 -12.95 15.31 11.05
C SER A 43 -11.62 14.75 11.53
N VAL A 44 -11.44 14.60 12.84
CA VAL A 44 -10.24 13.96 13.42
C VAL A 44 -10.19 12.47 13.07
N ARG A 45 -11.30 11.74 13.22
CA ARG A 45 -11.37 10.31 12.86
C ARG A 45 -11.12 10.09 11.37
N GLU A 46 -11.70 10.91 10.51
CA GLU A 46 -11.49 10.83 9.07
C GLU A 46 -10.04 11.16 8.70
N SER A 47 -9.44 12.17 9.31
CA SER A 47 -8.01 12.49 9.11
C SER A 47 -7.11 11.32 9.52
N GLN A 48 -7.38 10.69 10.67
CA GLN A 48 -6.66 9.49 11.10
C GLN A 48 -6.87 8.30 10.15
N ARG A 49 -8.09 8.12 9.64
CA ARG A 49 -8.39 7.09 8.63
C ARG A 49 -7.59 7.33 7.35
N GLN A 50 -7.55 8.56 6.86
CA GLN A 50 -6.80 8.90 5.65
C GLN A 50 -5.29 8.71 5.83
N GLN A 51 -4.74 9.08 7.00
CA GLN A 51 -3.34 8.81 7.33
C GLN A 51 -3.04 7.32 7.35
N SER A 52 -3.87 6.51 8.03
CA SER A 52 -3.66 5.05 8.09
C SER A 52 -3.76 4.36 6.72
N VAL A 53 -4.69 4.79 5.86
CA VAL A 53 -4.79 4.29 4.47
C VAL A 53 -3.54 4.67 3.67
N THR A 54 -3.04 5.89 3.83
CA THR A 54 -1.82 6.38 3.16
C THR A 54 -0.60 5.56 3.57
N THR A 55 -0.38 5.39 4.88
CA THR A 55 0.72 4.57 5.42
C THR A 55 0.64 3.13 4.93
N ARG A 56 -0.54 2.51 5.00
CA ARG A 56 -0.75 1.13 4.56
C ARG A 56 -0.47 0.96 3.07
N ALA A 57 -0.86 1.93 2.25
CA ALA A 57 -0.62 1.88 0.81
C ALA A 57 0.89 1.96 0.49
N ILE A 58 1.63 2.82 1.19
CA ILE A 58 3.10 2.91 1.06
C ILE A 58 3.76 1.60 1.49
N HIS A 59 3.38 1.06 2.66
CA HIS A 59 3.92 -0.21 3.16
C HIS A 59 3.63 -1.37 2.21
N THR A 60 2.44 -1.41 1.61
CA THR A 60 2.09 -2.44 0.61
C THR A 60 3.04 -2.41 -0.58
N SER A 61 3.32 -1.24 -1.16
CA SER A 61 4.27 -1.13 -2.27
C SER A 61 5.68 -1.56 -1.86
N CYS A 62 6.10 -1.19 -0.66
CA CYS A 62 7.40 -1.53 -0.11
C CYS A 62 7.57 -3.03 0.16
N ASP A 63 6.56 -3.68 0.73
CA ASP A 63 6.54 -5.11 0.96
C ASP A 63 6.54 -5.88 -0.37
N THR A 64 5.71 -5.47 -1.34
CA THR A 64 5.72 -6.04 -2.70
C THR A 64 7.10 -5.96 -3.34
N MET A 65 7.76 -4.80 -3.25
CA MET A 65 9.12 -4.63 -3.77
C MET A 65 10.12 -5.53 -3.04
N ALA A 66 10.11 -5.55 -1.71
CA ALA A 66 11.05 -6.34 -0.93
C ALA A 66 10.94 -7.84 -1.21
N THR A 67 9.72 -8.37 -1.28
CA THR A 67 9.47 -9.79 -1.55
C THR A 67 9.82 -10.17 -2.98
N THR A 68 9.34 -9.43 -3.98
CA THR A 68 9.52 -9.79 -5.39
C THR A 68 10.95 -9.56 -5.87
N SER A 69 11.62 -8.50 -5.38
CA SER A 69 13.03 -8.25 -5.71
C SER A 69 13.95 -9.34 -5.18
N LYS A 70 13.63 -9.91 -4.02
CA LYS A 70 14.39 -11.06 -3.48
C LYS A 70 14.30 -12.27 -4.40
N ASP A 71 13.09 -12.66 -4.82
CA ASP A 71 12.93 -13.81 -5.73
C ASP A 71 13.64 -13.56 -7.07
N ALA A 72 13.48 -12.38 -7.65
CA ALA A 72 14.17 -12.01 -8.89
C ALA A 72 15.70 -12.12 -8.78
N ILE A 73 16.29 -11.59 -7.70
CA ILE A 73 17.73 -11.68 -7.44
C ILE A 73 18.17 -13.13 -7.22
N ASP A 74 17.39 -13.94 -6.52
CA ASP A 74 17.70 -15.36 -6.31
C ASP A 74 17.73 -16.14 -7.65
N LYS A 75 16.81 -15.85 -8.58
CA LYS A 75 16.83 -16.43 -9.94
C LYS A 75 18.00 -15.93 -10.78
N VAL A 76 18.32 -14.64 -10.74
CA VAL A 76 19.49 -14.08 -11.44
C VAL A 76 20.78 -14.70 -10.91
N ASN A 77 20.90 -14.90 -9.59
CA ASN A 77 22.07 -15.56 -8.99
C ASN A 77 22.20 -17.03 -9.44
N ALA A 78 21.09 -17.75 -9.63
CA ALA A 78 21.12 -19.09 -10.19
C ALA A 78 21.64 -19.09 -11.64
N PHE A 79 21.20 -18.13 -12.45
CA PHE A 79 21.71 -17.92 -13.82
C PHE A 79 23.21 -17.59 -13.83
N VAL A 80 23.63 -16.61 -13.03
CA VAL A 80 25.05 -16.22 -12.90
C VAL A 80 25.90 -17.40 -12.41
N GLY A 81 25.38 -18.20 -11.47
CA GLY A 81 26.04 -19.40 -10.98
C GLY A 81 26.24 -20.45 -12.08
N ALA A 82 25.23 -20.69 -12.92
CA ALA A 82 25.34 -21.59 -14.07
C ALA A 82 26.36 -21.09 -15.09
N PHE A 83 26.30 -19.79 -15.42
CA PHE A 83 27.23 -19.12 -16.34
C PHE A 83 28.68 -19.25 -15.87
N ASN A 84 28.96 -18.88 -14.62
CA ASN A 84 30.31 -18.91 -14.04
C ASN A 84 30.88 -20.32 -13.90
N ALA A 85 30.02 -21.34 -13.76
CA ALA A 85 30.42 -22.73 -13.73
C ALA A 85 30.70 -23.32 -15.12
N GLY A 86 30.59 -22.53 -16.20
CA GLY A 86 30.72 -23.00 -17.58
C GLY A 86 29.61 -23.99 -17.99
N ARG A 87 28.47 -23.96 -17.28
CA ARG A 87 27.33 -24.85 -17.52
C ARG A 87 26.38 -24.23 -18.54
N ASN A 88 25.49 -25.06 -19.10
CA ASN A 88 24.39 -24.59 -19.91
C ASN A 88 23.47 -23.68 -19.08
N THR A 89 23.31 -22.42 -19.51
CA THR A 89 22.47 -21.40 -18.86
C THR A 89 21.00 -21.46 -19.27
N GLY A 90 20.66 -22.17 -20.36
CA GLY A 90 19.29 -22.25 -20.88
C GLY A 90 18.22 -22.59 -19.84
N PRO A 91 18.44 -23.53 -18.90
CA PRO A 91 17.46 -23.83 -17.84
C PRO A 91 17.22 -22.68 -16.84
N THR A 92 18.15 -21.72 -16.74
CA THR A 92 18.12 -20.63 -15.76
C THR A 92 17.77 -19.26 -16.35
N GLU A 93 17.93 -19.07 -17.66
CA GLU A 93 17.62 -17.82 -18.36
C GLU A 93 16.13 -17.45 -18.27
N GLY A 94 15.25 -18.37 -18.68
CA GLY A 94 13.80 -18.15 -18.67
C GLY A 94 13.27 -17.77 -17.29
N PRO A 95 13.58 -18.55 -16.22
CA PRO A 95 13.18 -18.21 -14.86
C PRO A 95 13.71 -16.85 -14.37
N ALA A 96 14.96 -16.48 -14.70
CA ALA A 96 15.51 -15.19 -14.30
C ALA A 96 14.80 -14.02 -15.01
N ILE A 97 14.58 -14.13 -16.32
CA ILE A 97 13.84 -13.13 -17.11
C ILE A 97 12.40 -12.99 -16.57
N ALA A 98 11.72 -14.11 -16.32
CA ALA A 98 10.35 -14.10 -15.83
C ALA A 98 10.26 -13.42 -14.46
N ALA A 99 11.12 -13.78 -13.51
CA ALA A 99 11.09 -13.20 -12.16
C ALA A 99 11.42 -11.70 -12.14
N LEU A 100 12.36 -11.24 -12.98
CA LEU A 100 12.65 -9.81 -13.12
C LEU A 100 11.46 -9.02 -13.67
N ASN A 101 10.81 -9.52 -14.72
CA ASN A 101 9.65 -8.87 -15.31
C ASN A 101 8.42 -8.91 -14.39
N ASP A 102 8.20 -10.04 -13.71
CA ASP A 102 7.13 -10.19 -12.73
C ASP A 102 7.32 -9.25 -11.54
N SER A 103 8.54 -9.16 -10.99
CA SER A 103 8.84 -8.18 -9.93
C SER A 103 8.59 -6.74 -10.39
N ALA A 104 9.03 -6.38 -11.61
CA ALA A 104 8.77 -5.07 -12.17
C ALA A 104 7.27 -4.78 -12.30
N GLN A 105 6.50 -5.74 -12.84
CA GLN A 105 5.05 -5.62 -13.00
C GLN A 105 4.31 -5.51 -11.66
N GLN A 106 4.68 -6.33 -10.67
CA GLN A 106 4.06 -6.30 -9.35
C GLN A 106 4.35 -4.98 -8.63
N VAL A 107 5.58 -4.46 -8.73
CA VAL A 107 5.94 -3.16 -8.15
C VAL A 107 5.17 -2.03 -8.82
N GLU A 108 5.11 -1.96 -10.15
CA GLU A 108 4.28 -0.98 -10.86
C GLU A 108 2.80 -1.08 -10.47
N GLY A 109 2.27 -2.31 -10.40
CA GLY A 109 0.88 -2.58 -10.01
C GLY A 109 0.55 -2.22 -8.57
N SER A 110 1.56 -2.11 -7.70
CA SER A 110 1.39 -1.72 -6.29
C SER A 110 1.28 -0.21 -6.09
N TYR A 111 1.42 0.60 -7.15
CA TYR A 111 1.42 2.05 -7.01
C TYR A 111 0.08 2.60 -6.55
N SER A 112 0.15 3.55 -5.62
CA SER A 112 -1.02 4.28 -5.13
C SER A 112 -0.80 5.79 -5.21
N ALA A 113 -1.89 6.57 -5.20
CA ALA A 113 -1.80 8.03 -5.14
C ALA A 113 -1.14 8.56 -3.84
N ALA A 114 -1.03 7.70 -2.82
CA ALA A 114 -0.36 7.99 -1.56
C ALA A 114 1.17 8.00 -1.64
N LEU A 115 1.76 7.44 -2.70
CA LEU A 115 3.22 7.47 -2.89
C LEU A 115 3.70 8.90 -3.15
N SER A 116 4.72 9.33 -2.40
CA SER A 116 5.41 10.58 -2.70
C SER A 116 6.09 10.50 -4.09
N PRO A 117 6.31 11.65 -4.76
CA PRO A 117 7.02 11.67 -6.04
C PRO A 117 8.38 10.97 -5.96
N GLN A 118 9.15 11.23 -4.91
CA GLN A 118 10.47 10.63 -4.69
C GLN A 118 10.40 9.10 -4.57
N MET A 119 9.40 8.55 -3.88
CA MET A 119 9.21 7.11 -3.76
C MET A 119 8.85 6.50 -5.11
N ARG A 120 7.92 7.14 -5.84
CA ARG A 120 7.51 6.70 -7.17
C ARG A 120 8.69 6.69 -8.15
N ASP A 121 9.53 7.72 -8.14
CA ASP A 121 10.72 7.80 -8.99
C ASP A 121 11.72 6.69 -8.66
N ALA A 122 11.92 6.38 -7.38
CA ALA A 122 12.82 5.31 -6.96
C ALA A 122 12.29 3.92 -7.35
N LEU A 123 10.98 3.68 -7.23
CA LEU A 123 10.35 2.43 -7.67
C LEU A 123 10.38 2.29 -9.19
N ASN A 124 10.15 3.37 -9.94
CA ASN A 124 10.30 3.38 -11.40
C ASN A 124 11.74 3.05 -11.83
N ALA A 125 12.73 3.65 -11.18
CA ALA A 125 14.13 3.35 -11.46
C ALA A 125 14.47 1.87 -11.21
N TYR A 126 13.89 1.26 -10.16
CA TYR A 126 14.02 -0.17 -9.90
C TYR A 126 13.37 -1.02 -11.01
N VAL A 127 12.14 -0.68 -11.39
CA VAL A 127 11.38 -1.35 -12.45
C VAL A 127 12.13 -1.33 -13.79
N ASP A 128 12.64 -0.16 -14.18
CA ASP A 128 13.41 0.01 -15.41
C ASP A 128 14.70 -0.80 -15.39
N ALA A 129 15.43 -0.79 -14.26
CA ALA A 129 16.65 -1.55 -14.12
C ALA A 129 16.40 -3.07 -14.14
N ALA A 130 15.31 -3.55 -13.53
CA ALA A 130 14.94 -4.96 -13.55
C ALA A 130 14.64 -5.44 -14.99
N ARG A 131 13.86 -4.66 -15.74
CA ARG A 131 13.60 -4.92 -17.17
C ARG A 131 14.87 -4.86 -18.01
N ALA A 132 15.79 -3.93 -17.70
CA ALA A 132 17.06 -3.83 -18.40
C ALA A 132 17.94 -5.08 -18.20
N VAL A 133 18.00 -5.63 -16.98
CA VAL A 133 18.71 -6.90 -16.72
C VAL A 133 18.01 -8.05 -17.44
N ALA A 134 16.68 -8.13 -17.41
CA ALA A 134 15.93 -9.17 -18.12
C ALA A 134 16.23 -9.16 -19.62
N ASN A 135 16.23 -7.97 -20.23
CA ASN A 135 16.61 -7.79 -21.63
C ASN A 135 18.07 -8.19 -21.90
N ALA A 136 19.00 -7.91 -20.99
CA ALA A 136 20.40 -8.32 -21.15
C ALA A 136 20.57 -9.83 -21.16
N ILE A 137 19.83 -10.55 -20.32
CA ILE A 137 19.80 -12.02 -20.32
C ILE A 137 19.22 -12.52 -21.65
N ALA A 138 18.05 -12.00 -22.05
CA ALA A 138 17.36 -12.43 -23.27
C ALA A 138 18.20 -12.21 -24.55
N THR A 139 18.94 -11.10 -24.61
CA THR A 139 19.78 -10.74 -25.75
C THR A 139 21.20 -11.29 -25.66
N HIS A 140 21.52 -12.05 -24.61
CA HIS A 140 22.87 -12.58 -24.37
C HIS A 140 23.93 -11.48 -24.41
N ALA A 141 23.64 -10.36 -23.74
CA ALA A 141 24.51 -9.20 -23.73
C ALA A 141 25.92 -9.57 -23.21
N PRO A 142 26.99 -8.89 -23.70
CA PRO A 142 28.34 -9.12 -23.22
C PRO A 142 28.44 -8.96 -21.70
N THR A 143 29.29 -9.75 -21.04
CA THR A 143 29.42 -9.77 -19.57
C THR A 143 29.61 -8.39 -18.94
N ALA A 144 30.41 -7.52 -19.57
CA ALA A 144 30.63 -6.16 -19.08
C ALA A 144 29.35 -5.32 -19.06
N GLU A 145 28.47 -5.51 -20.06
CA GLU A 145 27.19 -4.82 -20.13
C GLU A 145 26.18 -5.40 -19.15
N PHE A 146 26.13 -6.74 -19.04
CA PHE A 146 25.29 -7.43 -18.05
C PHE A 146 25.63 -6.97 -16.63
N ASN A 147 26.91 -6.97 -16.25
CA ASN A 147 27.37 -6.54 -14.93
C ASN A 147 26.97 -5.09 -14.63
N ARG A 148 27.16 -4.17 -15.59
CA ARG A 148 26.73 -2.77 -15.44
C ARG A 148 25.24 -2.65 -15.15
N ARG A 149 24.40 -3.46 -15.82
CA ARG A 149 22.94 -3.44 -15.61
C ARG A 149 22.56 -4.05 -14.26
N VAL A 150 23.27 -5.10 -13.82
CA VAL A 150 23.09 -5.68 -12.48
C VAL A 150 23.47 -4.70 -11.37
N ASP A 151 24.56 -3.94 -11.56
CA ASP A 151 24.96 -2.88 -10.62
C ASP A 151 23.88 -1.80 -10.53
N ALA A 152 23.38 -1.32 -11.67
CA ALA A 152 22.28 -0.36 -11.71
C ALA A 152 21.00 -0.88 -11.03
N LEU A 153 20.66 -2.16 -11.21
CA LEU A 153 19.56 -2.81 -10.50
C LEU A 153 19.78 -2.83 -8.99
N ASN A 154 20.98 -3.17 -8.54
CA ASN A 154 21.31 -3.22 -7.11
C ASN A 154 21.29 -1.84 -6.45
N ASP A 155 21.76 -0.81 -7.15
CA ASP A 155 21.72 0.58 -6.68
C ASP A 155 20.28 1.09 -6.58
N ALA A 156 19.47 0.88 -7.63
CA ALA A 156 18.06 1.28 -7.64
C ALA A 156 17.27 0.55 -6.54
N LYS A 157 17.49 -0.76 -6.39
CA LYS A 157 16.91 -1.58 -5.31
C LYS A 157 17.27 -1.02 -3.94
N THR A 158 18.55 -0.75 -3.69
CA THR A 158 19.02 -0.23 -2.40
C THR A 158 18.41 1.13 -2.09
N LYS A 159 18.37 2.04 -3.07
CA LYS A 159 17.77 3.36 -2.93
C LYS A 159 16.29 3.28 -2.57
N ALA A 160 15.51 2.49 -3.30
CA ALA A 160 14.08 2.34 -3.04
C ALA A 160 13.80 1.65 -1.69
N LEU A 161 14.56 0.60 -1.33
CA LEU A 161 14.42 -0.03 0.00
C LEU A 161 14.79 0.90 1.16
N ASN A 162 15.76 1.80 0.99
CA ASN A 162 16.08 2.79 2.01
C ASN A 162 14.96 3.81 2.20
N LEU A 163 14.31 4.26 1.11
CA LEU A 163 13.13 5.11 1.20
C LEU A 163 11.97 4.37 1.88
N CYS A 164 11.77 3.10 1.54
CA CYS A 164 10.76 2.25 2.19
C CYS A 164 10.98 2.18 3.70
N ARG A 165 12.20 1.92 4.16
CA ARG A 165 12.53 1.90 5.60
C ARG A 165 12.27 3.24 6.29
N ALA A 166 12.45 4.36 5.61
CA ALA A 166 12.15 5.68 6.14
C ALA A 166 10.64 5.98 6.26
N SER A 167 9.77 5.08 5.75
CA SER A 167 8.31 5.21 5.80
C SER A 167 7.63 4.35 6.88
N TYR A 168 8.41 3.58 7.65
CA TYR A 168 7.96 2.85 8.85
C TYR A 168 8.37 3.63 10.11
#